data_AF-A0A9W4G8R7-F1
#
_entry.id   AF-A0A9W4G8R7-F1
#
_cell.length_a   1.000
_cell.length_b   1.000
_cell.length_c   1.000
_cell.angle_alpha   90.00
_cell.angle_beta   90.00
_cell.angle_gamma   90.00
#
_symmetry.space_group_name_H-M   'P 1'
#
loop_
_entity.id
_entity.type
_entity.pdbx_description
1 polymer ?
#
loop_
_entity_poly.entity_id
_entity_poly.type
_entity_poly.pdbx_seq_one_letter_code
_entity_poly.pdbx_strand_id
1 'polypeptide(L)' 'MNLTEAIGILGEPYFKTNNCLIYNLDCLEALKQIPADSVKLTISK' A
#
# COMPACT_ATOMS: atom_id res chain seq x y z
N MET A 1 -2.40 -9.95 1.17
CA MET A 1 -1.14 -9.21 1.30
C MET A 1 -1.02 -8.72 2.73
N ASN A 2 0.11 -8.95 3.38
CA ASN A 2 0.47 -8.39 4.67
C ASN A 2 1.32 -7.11 4.49
N LEU A 3 1.60 -6.40 5.58
CA LEU A 3 2.34 -5.12 5.51
C LEU A 3 3.79 -5.30 5.05
N THR A 4 4.43 -6.43 5.34
CA THR A 4 5.81 -6.70 4.88
C THR A 4 5.87 -6.87 3.37
N GLU A 5 4.90 -7.58 2.79
CA GLU A 5 4.76 -7.72 1.33
C GLU A 5 4.51 -6.36 0.66
N ALA A 6 3.68 -5.51 1.28
CA ALA A 6 3.42 -4.16 0.78
C ALA A 6 4.71 -3.31 0.71
N ILE A 7 5.56 -3.36 1.74
CA ILE A 7 6.86 -2.67 1.76
C ILE A 7 7.79 -3.21 0.67
N GLY A 8 7.78 -4.52 0.42
CA GLY A 8 8.58 -5.12 -0.65
C GLY A 8 8.18 -4.65 -2.06
N ILE A 9 6.90 -4.35 -2.27
CA ILE A 9 6.36 -3.92 -3.57
C ILE A 9 6.47 -2.40 -3.75
N LEU A 10 6.05 -1.63 -2.73
CA LEU A 10 5.90 -0.18 -2.81
C LEU A 10 7.12 0.59 -2.30
N GLY A 11 8.09 -0.11 -1.70
CA GLY A 11 9.28 0.48 -1.07
C GLY A 11 9.04 0.96 0.36
N GLU A 12 9.96 1.80 0.84
CA GLU A 12 9.92 2.33 2.20
C GLU A 12 8.76 3.34 2.36
N PRO A 13 7.85 3.13 3.33
CA PRO A 13 6.76 4.06 3.59
C PRO A 13 7.28 5.36 4.22
N TYR A 14 6.55 6.45 4.02
CA TYR A 14 6.79 7.70 4.73
C TYR A 14 6.51 7.57 6.24
N PHE A 15 5.54 6.73 6.60
CA PHE A 15 5.20 6.42 7.98
C PHE A 15 4.78 4.96 8.14
N LYS A 16 5.23 4.34 9.23
CA LYS A 16 4.97 2.93 9.55
C LYS A 16 4.59 2.76 11.02
N THR A 17 3.57 1.94 11.25
CA THR A 17 3.21 1.37 12.54
C THR A 17 2.83 -0.11 12.35
N ASN A 18 2.48 -0.81 13.42
CA ASN A 18 2.20 -2.25 13.39
C ASN A 18 1.06 -2.64 12.44
N ASN A 19 0.09 -1.73 12.23
CA ASN A 19 -1.14 -2.01 11.48
C ASN A 19 -1.39 -1.04 10.31
N CYS A 20 -0.44 -0.17 9.97
CA CYS A 20 -0.65 0.84 8.94
C CYS A 20 0.67 1.30 8.31
N LEU A 21 0.60 1.57 7.00
CA LEU A 21 1.67 2.14 6.19
C LEU A 21 1.09 3.35 5.46
N ILE A 22 1.80 4.47 5.47
CA ILE A 22 1.43 5.66 4.71
C ILE A 22 2.55 5.94 3.72
N TYR A 23 2.16 6.09 2.46
CA TYR A 23 3.07 6.37 1.37
C TYR A 23 2.79 7.75 0.77
N ASN A 24 3.86 8.44 0.39
CA ASN A 24 3.79 9.65 -0.42
C ASN A 24 4.27 9.31 -1.83
N LEU A 25 3.33 8.92 -2.70
CA LEU A 25 3.56 8.45 -4.07
C LEU A 25 2.31 8.66 -4.93
N ASP A 26 2.43 8.38 -6.24
CA ASP A 26 1.27 8.31 -7.14
C ASP A 26 0.43 7.07 -6.83
N CYS A 27 -0.78 7.29 -6.29
CA CYS A 27 -1.65 6.19 -5.84
C CYS A 27 -2.15 5.29 -6.98
N LEU A 28 -2.25 5.79 -8.22
CA LEU A 28 -2.67 4.96 -9.36
C LEU A 28 -1.54 4.01 -9.77
N GLU A 29 -0.30 4.48 -9.78
CA GLU A 29 0.86 3.62 -10.06
C GLU A 29 1.10 2.60 -8.94
N ALA A 30 0.85 2.95 -7.69
CA ALA A 30 0.91 1.97 -6.60
C ALA A 30 -0.19 0.91 -6.71
N LEU A 31 -1.44 1.30 -7.01
CA LEU A 31 -2.54 0.35 -7.14
C LEU A 31 -2.33 -0.67 -8.27
N LYS A 32 -1.62 -0.30 -9.35
CA LYS A 32 -1.26 -1.23 -10.43
C LYS A 32 -0.25 -2.31 -10.00
N GLN A 33 0.59 -2.02 -9.01
CA GLN A 33 1.63 -2.93 -8.52
C GLN A 33 1.11 -3.87 -7.43
N ILE A 34 0.04 -3.47 -6.73
CA ILE A 34 -0.57 -4.25 -5.65
C ILE A 34 -1.49 -5.33 -6.26
N PRO A 35 -1.46 -6.58 -5.76
CA PRO A 35 -2.37 -7.63 -6.23
C PRO A 35 -3.84 -7.24 -6.03
N ALA A 36 -4.66 -7.35 -7.08
CA ALA A 36 -6.06 -6.89 -7.06
C ALA A 36 -6.88 -7.49 -5.89
N ASP A 37 -6.68 -8.78 -5.58
CA ASP A 37 -7.44 -9.48 -4.52
C ASP A 37 -7.02 -9.09 -3.09
N SER A 38 -5.94 -8.31 -2.95
CA SER A 38 -5.42 -7.89 -1.65
C SER A 38 -6.12 -6.66 -1.07
N VAL A 39 -6.75 -5.85 -1.91
CA VAL A 39 -7.54 -4.68 -1.48
C VAL A 39 -8.98 -5.11 -1.26
N LYS A 40 -9.47 -5.00 -0.01
CA LYS A 40 -10.85 -5.35 0.35
C LYS A 40 -11.79 -4.15 0.43
N LEU A 41 -11.25 -2.95 0.66
CA LEU A 41 -11.99 -1.70 0.74
C LEU A 41 -11.08 -0.56 0.27
N THR A 42 -11.62 0.30 -0.58
CA THR A 42 -10.99 1.56 -0.97
C THR A 42 -11.87 2.69 -0.46
N ILE A 43 -11.27 3.64 0.26
CA ILE A 43 -11.93 4.87 0.69
C ILE A 43 -11.25 6.01 -0.06
N SER A 44 -12.01 6.69 -0.92
CA SER A 44 -11.61 7.87 -1.68
C SER A 44 -12.68 8.95 -1.56
N LYS A 45 -12.28 10.23 -1.66
CA LYS A 45 -13.21 11.36 -1.75
C LYS A 45 -13.47 11.70 -3.21
#